data_AF-A0A6I3U7X5-F1
#
_entry.id   AF-A0A6I3U7X5-F1
#
_cell.length_a   1.000
_cell.length_b   1.000
_cell.length_c   1.000
_cell.angle_alpha   90.00
_cell.angle_beta   90.00
_cell.angle_gamma   90.00
#
_symmetry.space_group_name_H-M   'P 1'
#
loop_
_entity.id
_entity.type
_entity.pdbx_description
1 polymer ?
#
loop_
_entity_poly.entity_id
_entity_poly.type
_entity_poly.pdbx_seq_one_letter_code
_entity_poly.pdbx_strand_id
1 'polypeptide(L)' 'ITLAVDNDEAGREFCQKLSDKGLPISQDLPQLQGLETKSDWNNIVKQQKGLSLSDIIQTAQAQVNKNHPPPKWEHTLEL' A
#
# COMPACT_ATOMS: atom_id res chain seq x y z
N ILE A 1 -26.12 -6.99 7.04
CA ILE A 1 -24.81 -7.62 6.70
C ILE A 1 -23.82 -6.50 6.47
N THR A 2 -22.57 -6.62 6.93
CA THR A 2 -21.54 -5.60 6.68
C THR A 2 -20.59 -6.08 5.60
N LEU A 3 -20.34 -5.25 4.59
CA LEU A 3 -19.47 -5.57 3.46
C LEU A 3 -18.27 -4.63 3.45
N ALA A 4 -17.08 -5.20 3.62
CA ALA A 4 -15.83 -4.49 3.38
C ALA A 4 -15.62 -4.42 1.85
N VAL A 5 -15.65 -3.21 1.29
CA VAL A 5 -15.44 -2.98 -0.14
C VAL A 5 -14.39 -1.87 -0.32
N ASP A 6 -13.73 -1.85 -1.47
CA ASP A 6 -12.76 -0.81 -1.79
C ASP A 6 -13.47 0.54 -1.94
N ASN A 7 -12.79 1.62 -1.51
CA ASN A 7 -13.36 2.96 -1.52
C ASN A 7 -13.24 3.62 -2.90
N ASP A 8 -13.73 2.95 -3.94
CA ASP A 8 -13.77 3.45 -5.30
C ASP A 8 -15.21 3.48 -5.85
N GLU A 9 -15.36 3.95 -7.08
CA GLU A 9 -16.67 4.08 -7.73
C GLU A 9 -17.36 2.71 -7.86
N ALA A 10 -16.61 1.67 -8.24
CA ALA A 10 -17.15 0.34 -8.43
C ALA A 10 -17.63 -0.30 -7.10
N GLY A 11 -16.87 -0.15 -6.02
CA GLY A 11 -17.23 -0.63 -4.69
C GLY A 11 -18.51 0.05 -4.16
N ARG A 12 -18.64 1.36 -4.38
CA ARG A 12 -19.84 2.13 -4.02
C ARG A 12 -21.05 1.71 -4.86
N GLU A 13 -20.90 1.57 -6.17
CA GLU A 13 -21.97 1.10 -7.04
C GLU A 13 -22.43 -0.32 -6.67
N PHE A 14 -21.50 -1.19 -6.27
CA PHE A 14 -21.81 -2.54 -5.86
C PHE A 14 -22.68 -2.56 -4.60
N CYS A 15 -22.31 -1.80 -3.56
CA CYS A 15 -23.13 -1.64 -2.37
C CYS A 15 -24.50 -1.03 -2.68
N GLN A 16 -24.56 -0.02 -3.57
CA GLN A 16 -25.82 0.58 -3.99
C GLN A 16 -26.74 -0.44 -4.67
N LYS A 17 -26.22 -1.24 -5.62
CA LYS A 17 -26.99 -2.29 -6.31
C LYS A 17 -27.53 -3.34 -5.34
N LEU A 18 -26.84 -3.60 -4.22
CA LEU A 18 -27.31 -4.54 -3.21
C LEU A 18 -28.38 -3.93 -2.29
N SER A 19 -28.24 -2.65 -1.91
CA SER A 19 -29.28 -1.92 -1.19
C SER A 19 -30.56 -1.78 -2.02
N ASP A 20 -30.43 -1.53 -3.33
CA ASP A 20 -31.56 -1.44 -4.27
C ASP A 20 -32.33 -2.77 -4.37
N LYS A 21 -31.61 -3.89 -4.24
CA LYS A 21 -32.22 -5.23 -4.16
C LYS A 21 -32.90 -5.54 -2.82
N GLY A 22 -32.98 -4.57 -1.90
CA GLY A 22 -33.65 -4.70 -0.60
C GLY A 22 -32.82 -5.42 0.46
N LEU A 23 -31.51 -5.59 0.26
CA LEU A 23 -30.64 -6.17 1.27
C LEU A 23 -30.18 -5.06 2.23
N PRO A 24 -30.39 -5.18 3.55
CA PRO A 24 -29.85 -4.24 4.52
C PRO A 24 -28.35 -4.46 4.67
N ILE A 25 -27.57 -3.74 3.85
CA ILE A 25 -26.11 -3.84 3.81
C ILE A 25 -25.49 -2.58 4.37
N SER A 26 -24.55 -2.75 5.31
CA SER A 26 -23.67 -1.69 5.78
C SER A 26 -22.37 -1.77 5.00
N GLN A 27 -21.93 -0.66 4.42
CA GLN A 27 -20.64 -0.59 3.74
C GLN A 27 -19.54 -0.24 4.74
N ASP A 28 -18.39 -0.92 4.64
CA ASP A 28 -17.18 -0.63 5.40
C ASP A 28 -16.05 -0.30 4.42
N LEU A 29 -15.68 0.98 4.38
CA LEU A 29 -14.78 1.53 3.38
C LEU A 29 -13.42 1.87 4.01
N PRO A 30 -12.30 1.57 3.33
CA PRO A 30 -10.99 2.00 3.76
C PRO A 30 -10.90 3.54 3.78
N GLN A 31 -10.20 4.08 4.77
CA GLN A 31 -9.97 5.53 4.86
C GLN A 31 -9.18 6.02 3.66
N LEU A 32 -9.61 7.14 3.07
CA LEU A 32 -8.88 7.80 1.99
C LEU A 32 -7.61 8.45 2.57
N GLN A 33 -6.45 8.15 1.97
CA GLN A 33 -5.20 8.79 2.36
C GLN A 33 -5.03 10.14 1.63
N GLY A 34 -5.20 11.24 2.35
CA GLY A 34 -4.94 12.59 1.85
C GLY A 34 -5.92 13.05 0.76
N LEU A 35 -5.42 13.23 -0.46
CA LEU A 35 -6.19 13.69 -1.64
C LEU A 35 -6.61 12.53 -2.55
N GLU A 36 -6.38 11.28 -2.16
CA GLU A 36 -6.77 10.14 -2.97
C GLU A 36 -8.29 9.96 -2.99
N THR A 37 -8.83 9.62 -4.17
CA THR A 37 -10.27 9.35 -4.38
C THR A 37 -10.60 7.86 -4.34
N LYS A 38 -9.57 7.03 -4.16
CA LYS A 38 -9.64 5.57 -4.13
C LYS A 38 -8.73 5.06 -3.03
N SER A 39 -9.17 4.02 -2.33
CA SER A 39 -8.34 3.31 -1.37
C SER A 39 -8.77 1.86 -1.31
N ASP A 40 -7.80 0.97 -1.22
CA ASP A 40 -8.01 -0.47 -1.16
C ASP A 40 -7.69 -0.98 0.24
N TRP A 41 -8.51 -1.91 0.75
CA TRP A 41 -8.24 -2.54 2.05
C TRP A 41 -6.88 -3.25 2.08
N ASN A 42 -6.44 -3.78 0.94
CA ASN A 42 -5.14 -4.44 0.81
C ASN A 42 -3.97 -3.49 1.08
N ASN A 43 -4.06 -2.22 0.64
CA ASN A 43 -3.01 -1.23 0.90
C ASN A 43 -2.94 -0.90 2.40
N ILE A 44 -4.10 -0.67 3.04
CA ILE A 44 -4.18 -0.40 4.48
C ILE A 44 -3.60 -1.56 5.30
N VAL A 45 -3.97 -2.79 4.98
CA VAL A 45 -3.48 -3.98 5.68
C VAL A 45 -1.97 -4.16 5.47
N LYS A 46 -1.47 -3.91 4.25
CA LYS A 46 -0.03 -3.96 3.96
C LYS A 46 0.75 -2.87 4.69
N GLN A 47 0.24 -1.65 4.75
CA GLN A 47 0.86 -0.55 5.50
C GLN A 47 0.92 -0.86 7.00
N GLN A 48 -0.17 -1.38 7.58
CA GLN A 48 -0.20 -1.75 9.00
C GLN A 48 0.69 -2.97 9.32
N LYS A 49 0.83 -3.91 8.38
CA LYS A 49 1.76 -5.05 8.51
C LYS A 49 3.21 -4.70 8.12
N GLY A 50 3.46 -3.49 7.63
CA GLY A 50 4.62 -3.14 6.83
C GLY A 50 5.66 -2.31 7.55
N LEU A 51 6.27 -2.89 8.59
CA LEU A 51 7.72 -2.79 8.71
C LEU A 51 8.25 -4.22 8.86
N SER A 52 8.42 -4.92 7.74
CA SER A 52 9.26 -6.10 7.77
C SER A 52 10.68 -5.65 8.11
N LEU A 53 11.38 -6.38 8.97
CA LEU A 53 12.80 -6.14 9.25
C LEU A 53 13.63 -6.02 7.96
N SER A 54 13.24 -6.75 6.91
CA SER A 54 13.85 -6.64 5.57
C SER A 54 13.67 -5.26 4.93
N ASP A 55 12.48 -4.65 5.04
CA ASP A 55 12.18 -3.32 4.50
C ASP A 55 12.94 -2.24 5.27
N ILE A 56 13.08 -2.39 6.59
CA ILE A 56 13.89 -1.51 7.43
C ILE A 56 15.38 -1.61 7.04
N ILE A 57 15.91 -2.83 6.93
CA ILE A 57 17.32 -3.05 6.57
C ILE A 57 17.62 -2.49 5.18
N GLN A 58 16.74 -2.72 4.20
CA GLN A 58 16.93 -2.20 2.84
C GLN A 58 16.82 -0.67 2.80
N THR A 59 15.92 -0.07 3.56
CA THR A 59 15.81 1.39 3.69
C THR A 59 17.06 1.99 4.35
N ALA A 60 17.55 1.36 5.42
CA ALA A 60 18.78 1.75 6.10
C ALA A 60 20.00 1.63 5.17
N GLN A 61 20.13 0.55 4.40
CA GLN A 61 21.19 0.37 3.40
C GLN A 61 21.11 1.42 2.28
N ALA A 62 19.91 1.74 1.80
CA ALA A 62 19.71 2.78 0.79
C ALA A 62 20.09 4.18 1.30
N GLN A 63 19.85 4.48 2.59
CA GLN A 63 20.28 5.72 3.23
C GLN A 63 21.79 5.75 3.47
N VAL A 64 22.39 4.63 3.87
CA VAL A 64 23.84 4.50 4.02
C VAL A 64 24.54 4.68 2.68
N ASN A 65 24.07 4.06 1.59
CA ASN A 65 24.66 4.24 0.25
C ASN A 65 24.52 5.67 -0.29
N LYS A 66 23.48 6.42 0.11
CA LYS A 66 23.33 7.84 -0.24
C LYS A 66 24.30 8.73 0.53
N ASN A 67 24.48 8.46 1.82
CA ASN A 67 25.35 9.27 2.69
C ASN A 67 26.83 8.85 2.62
N HIS A 68 27.08 7.61 2.20
CA HIS A 68 28.39 7.01 2.07
C HIS A 68 28.36 6.05 0.86
N PRO A 69 28.62 6.55 -0.36
CA PRO A 69 28.65 5.70 -1.53
C PRO A 69 29.75 4.62 -1.37
N PRO A 70 29.49 3.36 -1.77
CA PRO A 70 30.50 2.33 -1.67
C PRO A 70 31.73 2.71 -2.51
N PRO A 71 32.95 2.37 -2.04
CA PRO A 71 34.17 2.64 -2.79
C PRO A 71 34.08 1.95 -4.15
N LYS A 72 34.33 2.71 -5.22
CA LYS A 72 34.41 2.15 -6.57
C LYS A 72 35.68 1.31 -6.64
N TRP A 73 35.54 -0.01 -6.73
CA TRP A 73 36.67 -0.89 -7.04
C TRP A 73 36.99 -0.74 -8.53
N GLU A 74 37.93 0.15 -8.85
CA GLU A 74 38.55 0.19 -10.17
C GLU A 74 39.33 -1.12 -10.34
N HIS A 75 38.81 -2.01 -11.20
CA HIS A 75 39.55 -3.17 -11.66
C HIS A 75 40.73 -2.68 -12.52
N THR A 76 41.88 -2.41 -11.89
CA THR A 76 43.16 -2.39 -12.60
C THR A 76 43.51 -3.83 -12.94
N LEU A 77 42.99 -4.30 -14.07
CA LEU A 77 43.62 -5.39 -14.81
C LEU A 77 44.90 -4.81 -15.43
N GLU A 78 46.00 -4.81 -14.67
CA GLU A 78 47.33 -4.72 -15.25
C GLU A 78 47.89 -6.13 -15.35
N LEU A 79 48.25 -6.53 -16.57
CA LEU A 79 48.82 -7.81 -16.95
C LEU A 79 50.16 -7.52 -17.63
#